data_AF-A0A6V8E647-F1
#
_entry.id   AF-A0A6V8E647-F1
#
_cell.length_a   1.000
_cell.length_b   1.000
_cell.length_c   1.000
_cell.angle_alpha   90.00
_cell.angle_beta   90.00
_cell.angle_gamma   90.00
#
_symmetry.space_group_name_H-M   'P 1'
#
loop_
_entity.id
_entity.type
_entity.pdbx_description
1 polymer ?
#
loop_
_entity_poly.entity_id
_entity_poly.type
_entity_poly.pdbx_seq_one_letter_code
_entity_poly.pdbx_strand_id
1 'polypeptide(L)'
;MELTGTVSSGLGRAHIFMSQPHYQDQFRDVLGGKAWPGTLNMEIDQAMFSHYIALRQKAGIDTLDAPEDDRAAAKLLDVSDYERIRIRGFLRDGVSFGGASAFKGVVHHDGQTIECAVLIP
;
A
#
# COMPACT_ATOMS: atom_id res chain seq x y z
N MET A 1 -11.07 -6.34 -6.30
CA MET A 1 -11.38 -5.08 -5.61
C MET A 1 -10.74 -4.01 -6.45
N GLU A 2 -11.45 -2.91 -6.63
CA GLU A 2 -10.95 -1.75 -7.34
C GLU A 2 -10.89 -0.58 -6.34
N LEU A 3 -9.84 0.22 -6.43
CA LEU A 3 -9.71 1.48 -5.70
C LEU A 3 -9.52 2.57 -6.75
N THR A 4 -10.40 3.56 -6.72
CA THR A 4 -10.30 4.75 -7.57
C THR A 4 -9.86 5.93 -6.73
N GLY A 5 -9.20 6.89 -7.39
CA GLY A 5 -8.66 8.05 -6.71
C GLY A 5 -7.92 8.99 -7.64
N THR A 6 -7.51 10.13 -7.08
CA THR A 6 -6.76 11.16 -7.79
C THR A 6 -5.30 11.16 -7.36
N VAL A 7 -4.38 11.31 -8.31
CA VAL A 7 -2.95 11.41 -8.02
C VAL A 7 -2.68 12.66 -7.17
N SER A 8 -1.91 12.48 -6.10
CA SER A 8 -1.55 13.57 -5.20
C SER A 8 -0.03 13.66 -5.00
N SER A 9 0.44 14.86 -4.66
CA SER A 9 1.84 15.07 -4.29
C SER A 9 2.03 14.82 -2.79
N GLY A 10 3.17 14.24 -2.41
CA GLY A 10 3.57 14.09 -1.02
C GLY A 10 4.82 14.90 -0.68
N LEU A 11 5.30 14.78 0.55
CA LEU A 11 6.55 15.42 1.04
C LEU A 11 7.83 14.78 0.47
N GLY A 12 7.72 13.92 -0.53
CA GLY A 12 8.84 13.20 -1.12
C GLY A 12 9.48 12.13 -0.24
N ARG A 13 9.13 11.97 1.04
CA ARG A 13 9.87 11.11 2.00
C ARG A 13 9.94 9.63 1.62
N ALA A 14 9.03 9.14 0.79
CA ALA A 14 9.03 7.76 0.33
C ALA A 14 10.34 7.36 -0.37
N HIS A 15 11.01 8.27 -1.09
CA HIS A 15 12.28 7.97 -1.76
C HIS A 15 13.36 7.48 -0.79
N ILE A 16 13.34 7.94 0.47
CA ILE A 16 14.30 7.54 1.50
C ILE A 16 14.17 6.05 1.78
N PHE A 17 12.94 5.55 1.91
CA PHE A 17 12.64 4.14 2.15
C PHE A 17 12.81 3.33 0.87
N MET A 18 12.21 3.76 -0.23
CA MET A 18 12.25 3.04 -1.49
C MET A 18 13.68 2.88 -2.03
N SER A 19 14.63 3.74 -1.65
CA SER A 19 16.03 3.61 -2.07
C SER A 19 16.89 2.71 -1.18
N GLN A 20 16.37 2.20 -0.04
CA GLN A 20 17.16 1.31 0.82
C GLN A 20 17.35 -0.05 0.16
N PRO A 21 18.59 -0.58 0.06
CA PRO A 21 18.86 -1.89 -0.53
C PRO A 21 18.01 -3.01 0.09
N HIS A 22 17.85 -2.98 1.43
CA HIS A 22 17.07 -3.97 2.17
C HIS A 22 15.60 -4.06 1.73
N TYR A 23 14.98 -2.93 1.38
CA TYR A 23 13.61 -2.95 0.86
C TYR A 23 13.58 -3.27 -0.62
N GLN A 24 14.53 -2.77 -1.41
CA GLN A 24 14.62 -3.07 -2.85
C GLN A 24 14.75 -4.56 -3.13
N ASP A 25 15.47 -5.30 -2.29
CA ASP A 25 15.56 -6.76 -2.40
C ASP A 25 14.20 -7.44 -2.19
N GLN A 26 13.45 -7.01 -1.18
CA GLN A 26 12.12 -7.54 -0.90
C GLN A 26 11.09 -7.12 -1.96
N PHE A 27 11.16 -5.88 -2.46
CA PHE A 27 10.26 -5.41 -3.51
C PHE A 27 10.48 -6.13 -4.82
N ARG A 28 11.71 -6.57 -5.11
CA ARG A 28 11.99 -7.37 -6.29
C ARG A 28 11.27 -8.72 -6.27
N ASP A 29 11.15 -9.34 -5.10
CA ASP A 29 10.39 -10.58 -4.95
C ASP A 29 8.88 -10.35 -5.13
N VAL A 30 8.38 -9.15 -4.77
CA VAL A 30 6.98 -8.77 -4.96
C VAL A 30 6.67 -8.42 -6.42
N LEU A 31 7.46 -7.54 -7.03
CA LEU A 31 7.18 -6.91 -8.33
C LEU A 31 7.84 -7.65 -9.51
N GLY A 32 8.73 -8.62 -9.26
CA GLY A 32 9.51 -9.29 -10.30
C GLY A 32 10.63 -8.43 -10.90
N GLY A 33 10.88 -7.24 -10.36
CA GLY A 33 11.85 -6.28 -10.87
C GLY A 33 12.21 -5.19 -9.87
N LYS A 34 13.11 -4.29 -10.26
CA LYS A 34 13.52 -3.18 -9.38
C LYS A 34 12.35 -2.20 -9.21
N ALA A 35 11.95 -1.94 -7.97
CA ALA A 35 10.95 -0.92 -7.69
C ALA A 35 11.47 0.48 -8.03
N TRP A 36 10.61 1.32 -8.60
CA TRP A 36 10.93 2.74 -8.78
C TRP A 36 11.27 3.37 -7.42
N PRO A 37 12.27 4.28 -7.31
CA PRO A 37 12.69 4.88 -6.04
C PRO A 37 11.72 5.98 -5.57
N GLY A 38 10.43 5.64 -5.42
CA GLY A 38 9.36 6.51 -4.98
C GLY A 38 8.02 5.77 -4.91
N THR A 39 6.98 6.48 -4.51
CA THR A 39 5.60 5.97 -4.48
C THR A 39 4.71 6.88 -5.31
N LEU A 40 3.73 6.29 -6.00
CA LEU A 40 2.60 7.03 -6.53
C LEU A 40 1.61 7.23 -5.39
N ASN A 41 1.43 8.46 -4.95
CA ASN A 41 0.44 8.75 -3.91
C ASN A 41 -0.91 9.02 -4.58
N MET A 42 -1.96 8.44 -4.00
CA MET A 42 -3.32 8.61 -4.47
C MET A 42 -4.20 9.00 -3.29
N GLU A 43 -5.05 10.01 -3.51
CA GLU A 43 -6.19 10.28 -2.65
C GLU A 43 -7.35 9.41 -3.11
N ILE A 44 -7.78 8.49 -2.25
CA ILE A 44 -8.86 7.55 -2.57
C ILE A 44 -10.19 8.30 -2.66
N ASP A 45 -11.02 7.96 -3.63
CA ASP A 45 -12.36 8.52 -3.72
C ASP A 45 -13.21 8.08 -2.52
N GLN A 46 -14.05 8.97 -2.00
CA GLN A 46 -14.86 8.70 -0.81
C GLN A 46 -15.72 7.43 -0.95
N ALA A 47 -16.25 7.16 -2.15
CA ALA A 47 -17.03 5.95 -2.42
C ALA A 47 -16.25 4.63 -2.23
N MET A 48 -14.90 4.70 -2.22
CA MET A 48 -14.00 3.57 -2.08
C MET A 48 -13.35 3.48 -0.68
N PHE A 49 -13.74 4.33 0.27
CA PHE A 49 -13.16 4.33 1.62
C PHE A 49 -13.35 3.01 2.36
N SER A 50 -14.51 2.39 2.29
CA SER A 50 -14.76 1.07 2.89
C SER A 50 -13.82 -0.01 2.34
N HIS A 51 -13.55 -0.01 1.03
CA HIS A 51 -12.60 -0.91 0.37
C HIS A 51 -11.18 -0.68 0.86
N TYR A 52 -10.75 0.58 0.92
CA TYR A 52 -9.44 0.93 1.46
C TYR A 52 -9.28 0.53 2.94
N ILE A 53 -10.30 0.75 3.76
CA ILE A 53 -10.33 0.35 5.17
C ILE A 53 -10.21 -1.16 5.32
N ALA A 54 -10.97 -1.94 4.54
CA ALA A 54 -10.90 -3.41 4.59
C ALA A 54 -9.48 -3.92 4.30
N LEU A 55 -8.80 -3.32 3.31
CA LEU A 55 -7.42 -3.68 2.98
C LEU A 55 -6.43 -3.27 4.09
N ARG A 56 -6.60 -2.09 4.72
CA ARG A 56 -5.79 -1.67 5.88
C ARG A 56 -5.98 -2.57 7.09
N GLN A 57 -7.21 -2.96 7.40
CA GLN A 57 -7.51 -3.91 8.48
C GLN A 57 -6.84 -5.26 8.22
N LYS A 58 -6.85 -5.74 6.97
CA LYS A 58 -6.10 -6.94 6.57
C LYS A 58 -4.58 -6.78 6.72
N ALA A 59 -4.05 -5.57 6.51
CA ALA A 59 -2.65 -5.25 6.79
C ALA A 59 -2.32 -5.22 8.31
N GLY A 60 -3.33 -5.33 9.18
CA GLY A 60 -3.20 -5.25 10.63
C GLY A 60 -3.16 -3.82 11.16
N ILE A 61 -3.65 -2.85 10.38
CA ILE A 61 -3.71 -1.44 10.76
C ILE A 61 -5.09 -1.15 11.34
N ASP A 62 -5.10 -0.55 12.52
CA ASP A 62 -6.33 -0.06 13.12
C ASP A 62 -6.83 1.19 12.39
N THR A 63 -8.14 1.30 12.23
CA THR A 63 -8.83 2.36 11.49
C THR A 63 -9.91 3.02 12.35
N LEU A 64 -9.76 3.08 13.67
CA LEU A 64 -10.74 3.71 14.59
C LEU A 64 -10.99 5.20 14.32
N ASP A 65 -10.08 5.85 13.59
CA ASP A 65 -10.18 7.24 13.16
C ASP A 65 -11.04 7.42 11.89
N ALA A 66 -11.33 6.33 11.16
CA ALA A 66 -12.17 6.37 9.97
C ALA A 66 -13.67 6.49 10.32
N PRO A 67 -14.51 7.07 9.43
CA PRO A 67 -15.94 7.20 9.65
C PRO A 67 -16.62 5.86 9.99
N GLU A 68 -17.57 5.88 10.93
CA GLU A 68 -18.20 4.66 11.44
C GLU A 68 -18.90 3.85 10.34
N ASP A 69 -19.63 4.53 9.46
CA ASP A 69 -20.35 3.91 8.34
C ASP A 69 -19.39 3.18 7.39
N ASP A 70 -18.25 3.79 7.06
CA ASP A 70 -17.24 3.16 6.20
C ASP A 70 -16.58 1.95 6.87
N ARG A 71 -16.34 2.00 8.19
CA ARG A 71 -15.84 0.84 8.94
C ARG A 71 -16.87 -0.29 9.01
N ALA A 72 -18.15 0.04 9.15
CA ALA A 72 -19.22 -0.94 9.15
C ALA A 72 -19.34 -1.61 7.78
N ALA A 73 -19.30 -0.83 6.69
CA ALA A 73 -19.28 -1.32 5.32
C ALA A 73 -18.04 -2.18 5.01
N ALA A 74 -16.86 -1.78 5.51
CA ALA A 74 -15.61 -2.53 5.31
C ALA A 74 -15.69 -3.97 5.84
N LYS A 75 -16.42 -4.22 6.94
CA LYS A 75 -16.60 -5.57 7.51
C LYS A 75 -17.36 -6.52 6.60
N LEU A 76 -18.09 -6.00 5.62
CA LEU A 76 -18.86 -6.78 4.65
C LEU A 76 -18.04 -7.15 3.42
N LEU A 77 -16.83 -6.59 3.26
CA LEU A 77 -15.97 -6.84 2.11
C LEU A 77 -15.08 -8.05 2.36
N ASP A 78 -15.18 -9.04 1.48
CA ASP A 78 -14.25 -10.17 1.48
C ASP A 78 -12.90 -9.74 0.89
N VAL A 79 -11.89 -9.80 1.75
CA VAL A 79 -10.50 -9.51 1.38
C VAL A 79 -9.60 -10.74 1.52
N SER A 80 -10.15 -11.94 1.69
CA SER A 80 -9.39 -13.17 1.88
C SER A 80 -8.38 -13.42 0.76
N ASP A 81 -8.78 -13.20 -0.50
CA ASP A 81 -7.99 -13.44 -1.71
C ASP A 81 -6.80 -12.48 -1.92
N TYR A 82 -6.73 -11.33 -1.23
CA TYR A 82 -5.62 -10.37 -1.42
C TYR A 82 -4.41 -10.74 -0.55
N GLU A 83 -3.52 -11.60 -1.03
CA GLU A 83 -2.36 -12.02 -0.23
C GLU A 83 -1.60 -10.83 0.38
N ARG A 84 -1.46 -10.85 1.72
CA ARG A 84 -0.67 -9.88 2.46
C ARG A 84 0.80 -10.31 2.44
N ILE A 85 1.62 -9.62 1.67
CA ILE A 85 3.06 -9.87 1.63
C ILE A 85 3.75 -8.98 2.66
N ARG A 86 4.49 -9.58 3.60
CA ARG A 86 5.17 -8.83 4.66
C ARG A 86 6.50 -8.27 4.15
N ILE A 87 6.63 -6.94 4.16
CA ILE A 87 7.91 -6.25 3.99
C ILE A 87 8.53 -6.05 5.37
N ARG A 88 9.68 -6.67 5.59
CA ARG A 88 10.40 -6.64 6.87
C ARG A 88 11.17 -5.33 7.00
N GLY A 89 11.03 -4.73 8.18
CA GLY A 89 11.88 -3.64 8.63
C GLY A 89 13.27 -4.15 9.03
N PHE A 90 14.18 -3.22 9.29
CA PHE A 90 15.57 -3.52 9.64
C PHE A 90 16.16 -2.45 10.55
N LEU A 91 17.28 -2.77 11.19
CA LEU A 91 18.09 -1.83 11.96
C LEU A 91 19.34 -1.47 11.16
N ARG A 92 19.67 -0.18 11.07
CA ARG A 92 20.91 0.29 10.45
C ARG A 92 21.45 1.48 11.22
N ASP A 93 22.71 1.40 11.64
CA ASP A 93 23.42 2.48 12.34
C ASP A 93 22.64 2.99 13.58
N GLY A 94 21.97 2.08 14.30
CA GLY A 94 21.13 2.39 15.47
C GLY A 94 19.74 2.97 15.14
N VAL A 95 19.41 3.16 13.87
CA VAL A 95 18.10 3.65 13.41
C VAL A 95 17.23 2.47 12.99
N SER A 96 16.02 2.40 13.55
CA SER A 96 15.01 1.41 13.20
C SER A 96 14.18 1.88 12.00
N PHE A 97 14.11 1.03 10.98
CA PHE A 97 13.27 1.20 9.80
C PHE A 97 12.08 0.23 9.90
N GLY A 98 10.86 0.76 9.86
CA GLY A 98 9.63 0.00 10.05
C GLY A 98 9.36 -1.06 8.98
N GLY A 99 8.47 -2.01 9.25
CA GLY A 99 7.96 -2.89 8.21
C GLY A 99 6.84 -2.24 7.40
N ALA A 100 6.33 -2.96 6.42
CA ALA A 100 5.07 -2.63 5.74
C ALA A 100 4.35 -3.92 5.33
N SER A 101 3.13 -3.79 4.84
CA SER A 101 2.41 -4.84 4.11
C SER A 101 2.30 -4.41 2.65
N ALA A 102 2.59 -5.33 1.73
CA ALA A 102 2.42 -5.15 0.30
C ALA A 102 1.27 -6.02 -0.21
N PHE A 103 0.44 -5.47 -1.08
CA PHE A 103 -0.60 -6.19 -1.81
C PHE A 103 -0.36 -5.96 -3.31
N LYS A 104 -0.21 -7.05 -4.07
CA LYS A 104 -0.06 -6.94 -5.53
C LYS A 104 -1.32 -6.37 -6.15
N GLY A 105 -1.17 -5.60 -7.21
CA GLY A 105 -2.28 -5.00 -7.94
C GLY A 105 -1.86 -4.52 -9.31
N VAL A 106 -2.80 -3.88 -9.99
CA VAL A 106 -2.59 -3.30 -11.32
C VAL A 106 -3.13 -1.88 -11.29
N VAL A 107 -2.33 -0.92 -11.73
CA VAL A 107 -2.79 0.45 -11.99
C VAL A 107 -3.39 0.50 -13.38
N HIS A 108 -4.59 1.06 -13.49
CA HIS A 108 -5.26 1.34 -14.75
C HIS A 108 -5.31 2.86 -14.97
N HIS A 109 -4.79 3.34 -16.10
CA HIS A 109 -4.87 4.76 -16.47
C HIS A 109 -4.86 4.92 -18.00
N ASP A 110 -5.83 5.64 -18.56
CA ASP A 110 -5.95 5.92 -20.00
C ASP A 110 -5.81 4.68 -20.90
N GLY A 111 -6.45 3.57 -20.48
CA GLY A 111 -6.41 2.29 -21.20
C GLY A 111 -5.08 1.53 -21.08
N GLN A 112 -4.10 2.06 -20.35
CA GLN A 112 -2.86 1.40 -20.01
C GLN A 112 -2.96 0.69 -18.67
N THR A 113 -2.21 -0.41 -18.53
CA THR A 113 -2.14 -1.19 -17.30
C THR A 113 -0.68 -1.39 -16.89
N ILE A 114 -0.39 -1.20 -15.60
CA ILE A 114 0.96 -1.37 -15.05
C ILE A 114 0.86 -2.19 -13.76
N GLU A 115 1.64 -3.28 -13.70
CA GLU A 115 1.80 -4.08 -12.48
C GLU A 115 2.35 -3.22 -11.34
N CYS A 116 1.76 -3.35 -10.15
CA CYS A 116 2.13 -2.56 -8.99
C CYS A 116 1.97 -3.34 -7.68
N ALA A 117 2.32 -2.69 -6.58
CA ALA A 117 1.92 -3.12 -5.26
C ALA A 117 1.48 -1.91 -4.43
N VAL A 118 0.38 -2.08 -3.69
CA VAL A 118 -0.07 -1.14 -2.67
C VAL A 118 0.74 -1.41 -1.41
N LEU A 119 1.45 -0.39 -0.91
CA LEU A 119 2.19 -0.45 0.34
C LEU A 119 1.40 0.21 1.47
N ILE A 120 1.14 -0.56 2.54
CA ILE A 120 0.50 -0.11 3.76
C ILE A 120 1.53 -0.24 4.91
N PRO A 121 2.11 0.86 5.40
CA PRO A 121 3.12 0.83 6.48
C PRO A 121 2.53 0.34 7.81
#